data_AF-A0AA86SSZ5-F1
#
_entry.id   AF-A0AA86SSZ5-F1
#
_cell.length_a   1.000
_cell.length_b   1.000
_cell.length_c   1.000
_cell.angle_alpha   90.00
_cell.angle_beta   90.00
_cell.angle_gamma   90.00
#
_symmetry.space_group_name_H-M   'P 1'
#
loop_
_entity.id
_entity.type
_entity.pdbx_description
1 polymer ?
#
loop_
_entity_poly.entity_id
_entity_poly.type
_entity_poly.pdbx_seq_one_letter_code
_entity_poly.pdbx_strand_id
1 'polypeptide(L)'
;MANFSKERGNCVYVAKLAEQAERYDEMVDAMKKVAKLDVELSVEERNLFSVGYKNVVGSRRASWRILSSIEQKEESKGNELNVKRIRDYRHKVELELKGDYYRYLAEFKAGNEKKEVADQSLKSYQVFDGAYTKTVES
;
A
#
# COMPACT_ATOMS: atom_id res chain seq x y z
N MET A 1 -0.95 -22.36 -22.24
CA MET A 1 -2.17 -21.54 -22.39
C MET A 1 -3.21 -21.80 -21.29
N ALA A 2 -3.67 -23.04 -21.04
CA ALA A 2 -4.74 -23.31 -20.07
C ALA A 2 -4.43 -22.97 -18.59
N ASN A 3 -3.16 -23.08 -18.16
CA ASN A 3 -2.79 -22.85 -16.76
C ASN A 3 -2.85 -21.35 -16.36
N PHE A 4 -2.40 -20.46 -17.25
CA PHE A 4 -2.40 -19.01 -17.03
C PHE A 4 -3.80 -18.41 -16.91
N SER A 5 -4.75 -18.88 -17.73
CA SER A 5 -6.14 -18.44 -17.67
C SER A 5 -6.82 -18.85 -16.35
N LYS A 6 -6.50 -20.06 -15.85
CA LYS A 6 -7.02 -20.56 -14.57
C LYS A 6 -6.45 -19.79 -13.38
N GLU A 7 -5.14 -19.50 -13.39
CA GLU A 7 -4.49 -18.73 -12.33
C GLU A 7 -4.99 -17.28 -12.26
N ARG A 8 -5.18 -16.63 -13.42
CA ARG A 8 -5.80 -15.30 -13.52
C ARG A 8 -7.21 -15.29 -12.95
N GLY A 9 -8.05 -16.24 -13.38
CA GLY A 9 -9.43 -16.37 -12.89
C GLY A 9 -9.51 -16.57 -11.38
N ASN A 10 -8.62 -17.39 -10.81
CA ASN A 10 -8.53 -17.58 -9.36
C ASN A 10 -8.18 -16.28 -8.63
N CYS A 11 -7.21 -15.51 -9.14
CA CYS A 11 -6.82 -14.25 -8.50
C CYS A 11 -7.94 -13.20 -8.55
N VAL A 12 -8.64 -13.08 -9.69
CA VAL A 12 -9.81 -12.19 -9.82
C VAL A 12 -10.93 -12.62 -8.88
N TYR A 13 -11.19 -13.93 -8.77
CA TYR A 13 -12.19 -14.45 -7.84
C TYR A 13 -11.85 -14.11 -6.38
N VAL A 14 -10.60 -14.29 -5.96
CA VAL A 14 -10.14 -13.90 -4.63
C VAL A 14 -10.28 -12.39 -4.41
N ALA A 15 -9.97 -11.56 -5.40
CA ALA A 15 -10.14 -10.11 -5.28
C ALA A 15 -11.62 -9.72 -5.04
N LYS A 16 -12.57 -10.38 -5.71
CA LYS A 16 -14.01 -10.16 -5.50
C LYS A 16 -14.49 -10.61 -4.12
N LEU A 17 -13.91 -11.70 -3.58
CA LEU A 17 -14.20 -12.12 -2.21
C LEU A 17 -13.63 -11.13 -1.19
N ALA A 18 -12.41 -10.66 -1.41
CA ALA A 18 -11.77 -9.67 -0.56
C ALA A 18 -12.50 -8.33 -0.56
N GLU A 19 -13.04 -7.89 -1.71
CA GLU A 19 -13.92 -6.73 -1.82
C GLU A 19 -15.17 -6.88 -0.94
N GLN A 20 -15.88 -8.00 -1.06
CA GLN A 20 -17.08 -8.28 -0.25
C GLN A 20 -16.79 -8.37 1.25
N ALA A 21 -15.57 -8.76 1.62
CA ALA A 21 -15.12 -8.84 3.01
C ALA A 21 -14.45 -7.54 3.51
N GLU A 22 -14.41 -6.49 2.70
CA GLU A 22 -13.69 -5.23 2.99
C GLU A 22 -12.19 -5.41 3.31
N ARG A 23 -11.59 -6.51 2.85
CA ARG A 23 -10.17 -6.82 3.03
C ARG A 23 -9.36 -6.27 1.86
N TYR A 24 -9.31 -4.94 1.75
CA TYR A 24 -8.78 -4.25 0.57
C TYR A 24 -7.28 -4.45 0.34
N ASP A 25 -6.48 -4.69 1.39
CA ASP A 25 -5.05 -5.03 1.23
C ASP A 25 -4.89 -6.37 0.49
N GLU A 26 -5.71 -7.38 0.82
CA GLU A 26 -5.72 -8.68 0.12
C GLU A 26 -6.29 -8.58 -1.29
N MET A 27 -7.31 -7.75 -1.49
CA MET A 27 -7.84 -7.46 -2.82
C MET A 27 -6.73 -6.91 -3.72
N VAL A 28 -5.96 -5.96 -3.21
CA VAL A 28 -4.82 -5.36 -3.90
C VAL A 28 -3.73 -6.40 -4.18
N ASP A 29 -3.41 -7.29 -3.24
CA ASP A 29 -2.42 -8.35 -3.45
C ASP A 29 -2.85 -9.39 -4.48
N ALA A 30 -4.13 -9.75 -4.52
CA ALA A 30 -4.68 -10.62 -5.55
C ALA A 30 -4.58 -9.97 -6.93
N MET A 31 -4.94 -8.69 -7.05
CA MET A 31 -4.88 -7.97 -8.31
C MET A 31 -3.44 -7.69 -8.79
N LYS A 32 -2.46 -7.60 -7.89
CA LYS A 32 -1.02 -7.58 -8.27
C LYS A 32 -0.61 -8.85 -8.98
N LYS A 33 -1.09 -10.01 -8.52
CA LYS A 33 -0.78 -11.29 -9.18
C LYS A 33 -1.33 -11.30 -10.60
N VAL A 34 -2.53 -10.76 -10.81
CA VAL A 34 -3.12 -10.58 -12.15
C VAL A 34 -2.25 -9.68 -13.03
N ALA A 35 -1.79 -8.54 -12.51
CA ALA A 35 -0.96 -7.60 -13.26
C ALA A 35 0.42 -8.15 -13.65
N LYS A 36 0.98 -9.09 -12.85
CA LYS A 36 2.26 -9.77 -13.13
C LYS A 36 2.19 -10.80 -14.25
N LEU A 37 0.99 -11.18 -14.73
CA LEU A 37 0.84 -12.15 -15.81
C LEU A 37 1.14 -11.57 -17.21
N ASP A 38 1.57 -10.31 -17.30
CA ASP A 38 1.95 -9.59 -18.53
C ASP A 38 0.90 -9.63 -19.64
N VAL A 39 -0.37 -9.70 -19.24
CA VAL A 39 -1.54 -9.66 -20.13
C VAL A 39 -2.39 -8.46 -19.75
N GLU A 40 -2.80 -7.68 -20.75
CA GLU A 40 -3.59 -6.47 -20.56
C GLU A 40 -4.79 -6.70 -19.64
N LEU A 41 -5.00 -5.78 -18.69
CA LEU A 41 -6.12 -5.84 -17.76
C LEU A 41 -7.41 -5.46 -18.47
N SER A 42 -8.45 -6.27 -18.26
CA SER A 42 -9.81 -5.92 -18.66
C SER A 42 -10.31 -4.70 -17.88
N VAL A 43 -11.41 -4.10 -18.36
CA VAL A 43 -12.06 -2.98 -17.67
C VAL A 43 -12.45 -3.37 -16.24
N GLU A 44 -12.98 -4.58 -16.04
CA GLU A 44 -13.37 -5.08 -14.72
C GLU A 44 -12.15 -5.21 -13.79
N GLU A 45 -11.05 -5.77 -14.26
CA GLU A 45 -9.84 -5.94 -13.45
C GLU A 45 -9.18 -4.59 -13.10
N ARG A 46 -9.19 -3.63 -14.02
CA ARG A 46 -8.75 -2.25 -13.73
C ARG A 46 -9.61 -1.59 -12.66
N ASN A 47 -10.92 -1.84 -12.70
CA ASN A 47 -11.85 -1.32 -11.69
C ASN A 47 -11.59 -1.95 -10.32
N LEU A 48 -11.47 -3.28 -10.25
CA LEU A 48 -11.13 -3.98 -9.00
C LEU A 48 -9.81 -3.46 -8.41
N PHE A 49 -8.78 -3.32 -9.24
CA PHE A 49 -7.50 -2.76 -8.80
C PHE A 49 -7.67 -1.33 -8.25
N SER A 50 -8.44 -0.49 -8.94
CA SER A 50 -8.70 0.90 -8.52
C SER A 50 -9.50 0.99 -7.21
N VAL A 51 -10.50 0.13 -7.02
CA VAL A 51 -11.32 0.08 -5.81
C VAL A 51 -10.48 -0.34 -4.61
N GLY A 52 -9.76 -1.46 -4.72
CA GLY A 52 -8.90 -1.93 -3.63
C GLY A 52 -7.87 -0.87 -3.24
N TYR A 53 -7.23 -0.27 -4.24
CA TYR A 53 -6.22 0.75 -4.01
C TYR A 53 -6.77 2.02 -3.34
N LYS A 54 -7.90 2.56 -3.82
CA LYS A 54 -8.52 3.76 -3.22
C LYS A 54 -8.87 3.54 -1.74
N ASN A 55 -9.34 2.34 -1.40
CA ASN A 55 -9.69 2.00 -0.02
C ASN A 55 -8.44 1.85 0.87
N VAL A 56 -7.42 1.12 0.41
CA VAL A 56 -6.11 0.96 1.09
C VAL A 56 -5.46 2.31 1.41
N VAL A 57 -5.48 3.24 0.46
CA VAL A 57 -4.92 4.60 0.65
C VAL A 57 -5.86 5.50 1.45
N GLY A 58 -7.17 5.30 1.33
CA GLY A 58 -8.17 6.00 2.14
C GLY A 58 -8.00 5.71 3.63
N SER A 59 -7.90 4.43 4.01
CA SER A 59 -7.71 4.00 5.40
C SER A 59 -6.40 4.52 5.97
N ARG A 60 -5.28 4.40 5.23
CA ARG A 60 -3.98 4.92 5.67
C ARG A 60 -3.95 6.44 5.83
N ARG A 61 -4.63 7.20 4.96
CA ARG A 61 -4.78 8.66 5.12
C ARG A 61 -5.58 9.02 6.37
N ALA A 62 -6.64 8.27 6.68
CA ALA A 62 -7.40 8.46 7.91
C ALA A 62 -6.52 8.20 9.14
N SER A 63 -5.76 7.10 9.15
CA SER A 63 -4.78 6.79 10.20
C SER A 63 -3.75 7.90 10.38
N TRP A 64 -3.16 8.41 9.30
CA TRP A 64 -2.17 9.49 9.35
C TRP A 64 -2.75 10.79 9.94
N ARG A 65 -4.01 11.13 9.60
CA ARG A 65 -4.71 12.30 10.18
C ARG A 65 -4.93 12.14 11.68
N ILE A 66 -5.35 10.95 12.12
CA ILE A 66 -5.55 10.65 13.55
C ILE A 66 -4.23 10.78 14.30
N LEU A 67 -3.16 10.16 13.79
CA LEU A 67 -1.83 10.22 14.41
C LEU A 67 -1.29 11.65 14.48
N SER A 68 -1.49 12.45 13.44
CA SER A 68 -1.10 13.87 13.44
C SER A 68 -1.84 14.67 14.52
N SER A 69 -3.13 14.39 14.73
CA SER A 69 -3.91 15.04 15.80
C SER A 69 -3.47 14.60 17.19
N ILE A 70 -3.13 13.32 17.36
CA ILE A 70 -2.61 12.78 18.63
C ILE A 70 -1.24 13.39 18.95
N GLU A 71 -0.35 13.51 17.95
CA GLU A 71 0.97 14.13 18.11
C GLU A 71 0.83 15.58 18.62
N GLN A 72 0.01 16.40 17.96
CA GLN A 72 -0.22 17.80 18.38
C GLN A 72 -0.78 17.92 19.80
N LYS A 73 -1.69 17.01 20.18
CA LYS A 73 -2.27 16.98 21.54
C LYS A 73 -1.27 16.54 22.59
N GLU A 74 -0.31 15.71 22.24
CA GLU A 74 0.73 15.24 23.18
C GLU A 74 1.87 16.25 23.29
N GLU A 75 2.17 16.97 22.20
CA GLU A 75 3.11 18.08 22.15
C GLU A 75 2.68 19.24 23.05
N SER A 76 1.38 19.56 23.09
CA SER A 76 0.85 20.59 23.99
C SER A 76 0.93 20.23 25.48
N LYS A 77 1.14 18.95 25.82
CA LYS A 77 1.37 18.49 27.20
C LYS A 77 2.85 18.46 27.58
N GLY A 78 3.76 18.76 26.66
CA GLY A 78 5.21 18.74 26.89
C GLY A 78 5.81 17.33 27.04
N ASN A 79 5.11 16.28 26.61
CA ASN A 79 5.61 14.90 26.75
C ASN A 79 6.47 14.48 25.54
N GLU A 80 7.71 14.94 25.52
CA GLU A 80 8.62 14.78 24.39
C GLU A 80 8.87 13.31 24.00
N LEU A 81 8.93 12.39 24.97
CA LEU A 81 9.12 10.96 24.70
C LEU A 81 7.94 10.35 23.96
N ASN A 82 6.71 10.65 24.39
CA ASN A 82 5.52 10.16 23.69
C ASN A 82 5.36 10.82 22.33
N VAL A 83 5.65 12.11 22.20
CA VAL A 83 5.64 12.82 20.91
C VAL A 83 6.59 12.14 19.93
N LYS A 84 7.80 11.80 20.35
CA LYS A 84 8.77 11.06 19.51
C LYS A 84 8.20 9.73 19.04
N ARG A 85 7.64 8.92 19.95
CA ARG A 85 7.02 7.62 19.61
C ARG A 85 5.86 7.76 18.61
N ILE A 86 4.99 8.76 18.81
CA ILE A 86 3.87 9.03 17.90
C ILE A 86 4.40 9.48 16.53
N ARG A 87 5.41 10.33 16.51
CA ARG A 87 6.05 10.82 15.27
C ARG A 87 6.67 9.68 14.47
N ASP A 88 7.40 8.78 15.13
CA ASP A 88 8.01 7.62 14.48
C ASP A 88 6.93 6.71 13.87
N TYR A 89 5.84 6.46 14.61
CA TYR A 89 4.72 5.67 14.09
C TYR A 89 3.94 6.38 12.97
N ARG A 90 3.77 7.71 13.04
CA ARG A 90 3.18 8.51 11.96
C ARG A 90 4.05 8.46 10.71
N HIS A 91 5.36 8.53 10.87
CA HIS A 91 6.30 8.45 9.75
C HIS A 91 6.24 7.07 9.06
N LYS A 92 6.07 5.99 9.83
CA LYS A 92 5.78 4.67 9.27
C LYS A 92 4.55 4.68 8.35
N VAL A 93 3.42 5.23 8.81
CA VAL A 93 2.20 5.32 8.00
C VAL A 93 2.41 6.20 6.74
N GLU A 94 3.23 7.25 6.85
CA GLU A 94 3.58 8.08 5.70
C GLU A 94 4.40 7.32 4.64
N LEU A 95 5.36 6.49 5.08
CA LEU A 95 6.14 5.64 4.17
C LEU A 95 5.27 4.59 3.49
N GLU A 96 4.34 3.97 4.23
CA GLU A 96 3.35 3.04 3.66
C GLU A 96 2.50 3.73 2.59
N LEU A 97 2.00 4.94 2.86
CA LEU A 97 1.25 5.75 1.89
C LEU A 97 2.06 6.06 0.61
N LYS A 98 3.33 6.43 0.76
CA LYS A 98 4.23 6.66 -0.38
C LYS A 98 4.48 5.38 -1.17
N GLY A 99 4.74 4.27 -0.47
CA GLY A 99 4.93 2.95 -1.07
C GLY A 99 3.73 2.52 -1.90
N ASP A 100 2.53 2.68 -1.34
CA ASP A 100 1.26 2.42 -2.02
C ASP A 100 1.08 3.33 -3.25
N TYR A 101 1.38 4.63 -3.14
CA TYR A 101 1.31 5.59 -4.24
C TYR A 101 2.16 5.21 -5.44
N TYR A 102 3.44 4.95 -5.20
CA TYR A 102 4.32 4.51 -6.26
C TYR A 102 3.89 3.15 -6.81
N ARG A 103 3.43 2.25 -5.96
CA ARG A 103 2.93 0.95 -6.40
C ARG A 103 1.74 1.06 -7.35
N TYR A 104 0.79 1.95 -7.08
CA TYR A 104 -0.31 2.24 -8.01
C TYR A 104 0.20 2.82 -9.32
N LEU A 105 1.07 3.83 -9.26
CA LEU A 105 1.62 4.45 -10.45
C LEU A 105 2.37 3.45 -11.35
N ALA A 106 3.09 2.48 -10.76
CA ALA A 106 3.83 1.47 -11.52
C ALA A 106 2.90 0.57 -12.37
N GLU A 107 1.64 0.40 -11.98
CA GLU A 107 0.70 -0.42 -12.74
C GLU A 107 0.09 0.31 -13.94
N PHE A 108 0.14 1.64 -13.99
CA PHE A 108 -0.37 2.44 -15.11
C PHE A 108 0.74 3.02 -16.00
N LYS A 109 1.98 2.98 -15.55
CA LYS A 109 3.15 3.43 -16.32
C LYS A 109 3.67 2.29 -17.21
N ALA A 110 4.20 2.64 -18.38
CA ALA A 110 4.77 1.71 -19.34
C ALA A 110 6.26 1.98 -19.56
N GLY A 111 7.01 0.97 -20.02
CA GLY A 111 8.43 1.12 -20.35
C GLY A 111 9.31 1.49 -19.16
N ASN A 112 10.23 2.43 -19.35
CA ASN A 112 11.22 2.81 -18.33
C ASN A 112 10.59 3.49 -17.10
N GLU A 113 9.48 4.21 -17.27
CA GLU A 113 8.77 4.84 -16.15
C GLU A 113 8.20 3.81 -15.17
N LYS A 114 7.81 2.62 -15.63
CA LYS A 114 7.33 1.53 -14.75
C LYS A 114 8.41 1.05 -13.79
N LYS A 115 9.64 0.89 -14.28
CA LYS A 115 10.78 0.43 -13.48
C LYS A 115 11.16 1.44 -12.42
N GLU A 116 11.29 2.71 -12.79
CA GLU A 116 11.64 3.78 -11.86
C GLU A 116 10.62 3.92 -10.72
N VAL A 117 9.33 3.87 -11.07
CA VAL A 117 8.26 3.97 -10.08
C VAL A 117 8.21 2.72 -9.19
N ALA A 118 8.46 1.53 -9.74
CA ALA A 118 8.56 0.29 -8.94
C ALA A 118 9.74 0.34 -7.95
N ASP A 119 10.89 0.86 -8.38
CA ASP A 119 12.06 1.04 -7.52
C ASP A 119 11.78 2.04 -6.39
N GLN A 120 11.04 3.11 -6.68
CA GLN A 120 10.66 4.11 -5.69
C GLN A 120 9.65 3.56 -4.65
N SER A 121 8.76 2.67 -5.08
CA SER A 121 7.90 1.90 -4.18
C SER A 121 8.73 1.01 -3.25
N LEU A 122 9.67 0.23 -3.81
CA LEU A 122 10.55 -0.66 -3.05
C LEU A 122 11.40 0.11 -2.03
N LYS A 123 12.00 1.24 -2.43
CA LYS A 123 12.75 2.11 -1.51
C LYS A 123 11.90 2.57 -0.33
N SER A 124 10.64 2.93 -0.57
CA SER A 124 9.74 3.38 0.50
C SER A 124 9.50 2.27 1.54
N TYR A 125 9.40 1.01 1.11
CA TYR A 125 9.27 -0.14 2.02
C TYR A 125 10.59 -0.59 2.65
N GLN A 126 11.73 -0.48 1.96
CA GLN A 126 13.04 -0.82 2.53
C GLN A 126 13.50 0.19 3.60
N VAL A 127 13.23 1.48 3.39
CA VAL A 127 13.42 2.51 4.42
C VAL A 127 12.57 2.19 5.65
N PHE A 128 11.36 1.68 5.44
CA PHE A 128 10.48 1.23 6.51
C PHE A 128 11.08 0.07 7.34
N ASP A 129 11.52 -1.03 6.72
CA ASP A 129 12.10 -2.18 7.44
C ASP A 129 13.40 -1.81 8.19
N GLY A 130 14.23 -0.96 7.58
CA GLY A 130 15.49 -0.51 8.18
C GLY A 130 15.30 0.51 9.33
N ALA A 131 14.24 1.31 9.29
CA ALA A 131 13.92 2.25 10.37
C ALA A 131 13.22 1.54 11.55
N TYR A 132 12.35 0.56 11.26
CA TYR A 132 11.64 -0.21 12.29
C TYR A 132 12.58 -1.10 13.09
N THR A 133 13.46 -1.87 12.45
CA THR A 133 14.44 -2.73 13.15
C THR A 133 15.34 -1.93 14.10
N LYS A 134 15.84 -0.77 13.66
CA LYS A 134 16.66 0.12 14.51
C LYS A 134 15.93 0.71 15.71
N THR A 135 14.60 0.85 15.66
CA THR A 135 13.81 1.49 16.74
C THR A 135 13.30 0.47 17.77
N VAL A 136 13.20 -0.81 17.40
CA VAL A 136 12.76 -1.90 18.30
C VAL A 136 13.94 -2.52 19.06
N GLU A 137 15.16 -2.41 18.51
CA GLU A 137 16.40 -2.92 19.13
C GLU A 137 17.16 -1.87 19.96
N SER A 138 16.68 -0.61 20.03
CA SER A 138 17.26 0.50 20.80
C SER A 138 16.42 0.90 22.00
#